data_AF-A0A1V5UN31-F1
#
_entry.id   AF-A0A1V5UN31-F1
#
_cell.length_a   1.000
_cell.length_b   1.000
_cell.length_c   1.000
_cell.angle_alpha   90.00
_cell.angle_beta   90.00
_cell.angle_gamma   90.00
#
_symmetry.space_group_name_H-M   'P 1'
#
loop_
_entity.id
_entity.type
_entity.pdbx_description
1 polymer ?
#
loop_
_entity_poly.entity_id
_entity_poly.type
_entity_poly.pdbx_seq_one_letter_code
_entity_poly.pdbx_strand_id
1 'polypeptide(L)'
;MAKKLKLIFFIAFFLWICYIIKTKVLDLIVGNYLLGKKIVKYENKLKELSEKSDNGKKDIPINLFTLGSMYYDKTHDFEKAIGYFQQIISEFPDCDFAELVQFMIGDCYERLGRIELAVHEYKNYLQKYPNGKQAENLSEKLKKIEGQPA
;
A
#
# COMPACT_ATOMS: atom_id res chain seq x y z
N MET A 1 -14.99 48.94 25.32
CA MET A 1 -14.63 47.66 25.97
C MET A 1 -14.85 46.44 25.06
N ALA A 2 -15.96 46.32 24.32
CA ALA A 2 -16.27 45.14 23.49
C ALA A 2 -15.21 44.75 22.42
N LYS A 3 -14.50 45.70 21.80
CA LYS A 3 -13.47 45.41 20.78
C LYS A 3 -12.26 44.65 21.35
N LYS A 4 -11.81 44.99 22.57
CA LYS A 4 -10.69 44.30 23.23
C LYS A 4 -11.06 42.86 23.60
N LEU A 5 -12.29 42.64 24.07
CA LEU A 5 -12.79 41.31 24.41
C LEU A 5 -12.85 40.40 23.17
N LYS A 6 -13.39 40.90 22.04
CA LYS A 6 -13.40 40.16 20.76
C LYS A 6 -11.99 39.80 20.27
N LEU A 7 -11.02 40.71 20.44
CA LEU A 7 -9.62 40.47 20.08
C LEU A 7 -8.99 39.35 20.94
N ILE A 8 -9.26 39.34 22.24
CA ILE A 8 -8.78 38.28 23.16
C ILE A 8 -9.35 36.92 22.78
N PHE A 9 -10.65 36.84 22.48
CA PHE A 9 -11.27 35.59 22.02
C PHE A 9 -10.67 35.11 20.70
N PHE A 10 -10.39 36.02 19.76
CA PHE A 10 -9.75 35.68 18.49
C PHE A 10 -8.33 35.13 18.69
N ILE A 11 -7.52 35.77 19.56
CA ILE A 11 -6.17 35.31 19.87
C ILE A 11 -6.21 33.94 20.56
N ALA A 12 -7.10 33.75 21.54
CA ALA A 12 -7.24 32.47 22.24
C ALA A 12 -7.64 31.33 21.28
N PHE A 13 -8.58 31.59 20.36
CA PHE A 13 -8.99 30.65 19.33
C PHE A 13 -7.83 30.31 18.37
N PHE A 14 -7.06 31.31 17.94
CA PHE A 14 -5.89 31.11 17.09
C PHE A 14 -4.81 30.26 17.78
N LEU A 15 -4.50 30.55 19.05
CA LEU A 15 -3.56 29.76 19.83
C LEU A 15 -4.03 28.31 20.02
N TRP A 16 -5.33 28.12 20.21
CA TRP A 16 -5.94 26.78 20.29
C TRP A 16 -5.83 26.01 18.97
N ILE A 17 -6.07 26.67 17.82
CA ILE A 17 -5.84 26.08 16.49
C ILE A 17 -4.36 25.72 16.31
N CYS A 18 -3.43 26.61 16.64
CA CYS A 18 -1.99 26.33 16.54
C CYS A 18 -1.58 25.13 17.41
N TYR A 19 -2.16 24.99 18.60
CA TYR A 19 -1.95 23.82 19.45
C TYR A 19 -2.48 22.52 18.82
N ILE A 20 -3.68 22.54 18.24
CA ILE A 20 -4.25 21.40 17.52
C ILE A 20 -3.40 21.01 16.30
N ILE A 21 -2.91 21.99 15.53
CA ILE A 21 -2.03 21.72 14.40
C ILE A 21 -0.72 21.10 14.89
N LYS A 22 -0.10 21.67 15.94
CA LYS A 22 1.15 21.16 16.50
C LYS A 22 1.03 19.71 17.00
N THR A 23 -0.06 19.38 17.67
CA THR A 23 -0.31 18.02 18.18
C THR A 23 -0.49 17.03 17.03
N LYS A 24 -1.33 17.34 16.04
CA LYS A 24 -1.52 16.48 14.86
C LYS A 24 -0.25 16.28 14.04
N VAL A 25 0.56 17.33 13.87
CA VAL A 25 1.84 17.24 13.16
C VAL A 25 2.82 16.35 13.93
N LEU A 26 2.87 16.46 15.25
CA LEU A 26 3.71 15.60 16.09
C LEU A 26 3.29 14.12 15.96
N ASP A 27 1.99 13.84 16.01
CA ASP A 27 1.45 12.49 15.86
C ASP A 27 1.81 11.89 14.48
N LEU A 28 1.73 12.70 13.41
CA LEU A 28 2.11 12.28 12.06
C LEU A 28 3.61 11.94 11.96
N ILE A 29 4.48 12.79 12.53
CA ILE A 29 5.94 12.58 12.52
C ILE A 29 6.31 11.31 13.29
N VAL A 30 5.77 11.15 14.50
CA VAL A 30 6.01 9.97 15.32
C VAL A 30 5.49 8.71 14.63
N GLY A 31 4.30 8.78 14.02
CA GLY A 31 3.73 7.70 13.24
C GLY A 31 4.63 7.26 12.09
N ASN A 32 5.12 8.20 11.28
CA ASN A 32 6.02 7.90 10.17
C ASN A 32 7.37 7.35 10.64
N TYR A 33 7.92 7.86 11.75
CA TYR A 33 9.15 7.34 12.34
C TYR A 33 8.99 5.88 12.81
N LEU A 34 7.92 5.56 13.53
CA LEU A 34 7.62 4.20 13.98
C LEU A 34 7.37 3.25 12.80
N LEU A 35 6.70 3.73 11.75
CA LEU A 35 6.49 2.98 10.52
C LEU A 35 7.82 2.63 9.85
N GLY A 36 8.72 3.62 9.68
CA GLY A 36 10.06 3.40 9.12
C GLY A 36 10.86 2.37 9.93
N LYS A 37 10.84 2.47 11.26
CA LYS A 37 11.50 1.47 12.14
C LYS A 37 10.93 0.07 11.95
N LYS A 38 9.61 -0.05 11.74
CA LYS A 38 8.95 -1.34 11.48
C LYS A 38 9.36 -1.91 10.12
N ILE A 39 9.41 -1.08 9.07
CA ILE A 39 9.88 -1.50 7.74
C ILE A 39 11.29 -2.07 7.81
N VAL A 40 12.24 -1.32 8.39
CA VAL A 40 13.64 -1.76 8.55
C VAL A 40 13.73 -3.08 9.33
N LYS A 41 12.88 -3.27 10.35
CA LYS A 41 12.82 -4.53 11.09
C LYS A 41 12.42 -5.71 10.19
N TYR A 42 11.44 -5.55 9.31
CA TYR A 42 11.02 -6.63 8.39
C TYR A 42 12.05 -6.87 7.29
N GLU A 43 12.69 -5.82 6.76
CA GLU A 43 13.78 -5.96 5.79
C GLU A 43 14.96 -6.75 6.36
N ASN A 44 15.37 -6.45 7.60
CA ASN A 44 16.42 -7.22 8.28
C ASN A 44 15.99 -8.67 8.54
N LYS A 45 14.73 -8.88 8.94
CA LYS A 45 14.18 -10.22 9.11
C LYS A 45 14.21 -11.02 7.80
N LEU A 46 13.92 -10.39 6.66
CA LEU A 46 14.02 -11.05 5.36
C LEU A 46 15.46 -11.44 5.00
N LYS A 47 16.44 -10.58 5.29
CA LYS A 47 17.86 -10.92 5.13
C LYS A 47 18.24 -12.14 5.95
N GLU A 48 17.88 -12.16 7.24
CA GLU A 48 18.13 -13.32 8.11
C GLU A 48 17.41 -14.60 7.64
N LEU A 49 16.21 -14.49 7.07
CA LEU A 49 15.47 -15.65 6.54
C LEU A 49 16.11 -16.19 5.26
N SER A 50 16.67 -15.32 4.41
CA SER A 50 17.39 -15.73 3.20
C SER A 50 18.71 -16.46 3.50
N GLU A 51 19.32 -16.20 4.65
CA GLU A 51 20.56 -16.84 5.10
C GLU A 51 20.33 -18.20 5.80
N LYS A 52 19.10 -18.51 6.22
CA LYS A 52 18.75 -19.73 6.97
C LYS A 52 18.24 -20.84 6.04
N SER A 53 18.48 -22.11 6.44
CA SER A 53 18.06 -23.33 5.73
C SER A 53 16.52 -23.43 5.53
N ASP A 54 16.06 -24.32 4.63
CA ASP A 54 14.77 -24.38 3.94
C ASP A 54 13.49 -24.06 4.75
N ASN A 55 13.47 -24.29 6.06
CA ASN A 55 12.34 -23.86 6.90
C ASN A 55 12.17 -22.33 6.95
N GLY A 56 13.24 -21.54 6.85
CA GLY A 56 13.16 -20.08 6.81
C GLY A 56 12.51 -19.55 5.52
N LYS A 57 12.62 -20.29 4.42
CA LYS A 57 12.06 -19.88 3.13
C LYS A 57 10.53 -19.87 3.10
N LYS A 58 9.87 -20.70 3.91
CA LYS A 58 8.40 -20.75 4.02
C LYS A 58 7.80 -19.44 4.53
N ASP A 59 8.54 -18.70 5.36
CA ASP A 59 8.09 -17.44 5.92
C ASP A 59 8.39 -16.24 5.00
N ILE A 60 9.21 -16.40 3.95
CA ILE A 60 9.59 -15.29 3.07
C ILE A 60 8.36 -14.64 2.40
N PRO A 61 7.41 -15.38 1.79
CA PRO A 61 6.26 -14.79 1.11
C PRO A 61 5.44 -13.90 2.02
N ILE A 62 5.19 -14.32 3.26
CA ILE A 62 4.35 -13.56 4.19
C ILE A 62 5.04 -12.29 4.68
N ASN A 63 6.37 -12.31 4.85
CA ASN A 63 7.12 -11.11 5.21
C ASN A 63 7.23 -10.14 4.01
N LEU A 64 7.42 -10.64 2.79
CA LEU A 64 7.34 -9.83 1.56
C LEU A 64 5.95 -9.20 1.40
N PHE A 65 4.88 -9.98 1.60
CA PHE A 65 3.51 -9.48 1.53
C PHE A 65 3.26 -8.40 2.57
N THR A 66 3.79 -8.59 3.78
CA THR A 66 3.69 -7.59 4.86
C THR A 66 4.37 -6.28 4.45
N LEU A 67 5.58 -6.32 3.88
CA LEU A 67 6.26 -5.13 3.39
C LEU A 67 5.50 -4.45 2.24
N GLY A 68 5.10 -5.22 1.23
CA GLY A 68 4.30 -4.71 0.10
C GLY A 68 3.03 -4.02 0.58
N SER A 69 2.30 -4.64 1.51
CA SER A 69 1.09 -4.06 2.12
C SER A 69 1.38 -2.80 2.92
N MET A 70 2.52 -2.71 3.62
CA MET A 70 2.89 -1.48 4.33
C MET A 70 3.20 -0.34 3.36
N TYR A 71 3.89 -0.62 2.26
CA TYR A 71 4.14 0.38 1.22
C TYR A 71 2.87 0.80 0.49
N TYR A 72 1.95 -0.14 0.26
CA TYR A 72 0.65 0.12 -0.35
C TYR A 72 -0.28 0.95 0.56
N ASP A 73 -0.52 0.51 1.80
CA ASP A 73 -1.54 1.12 2.70
C ASP A 73 -1.04 2.34 3.46
N LYS A 74 0.24 2.37 3.85
CA LYS A 74 0.74 3.37 4.83
C LYS A 74 1.54 4.47 4.16
N THR A 75 2.45 4.12 3.26
CA THR A 75 3.28 5.12 2.57
C THR A 75 2.71 5.53 1.22
N HIS A 76 1.77 4.77 0.65
CA HIS A 76 1.26 4.95 -0.72
C HIS A 76 2.39 4.96 -1.76
N ASP A 77 3.48 4.24 -1.46
CA ASP A 77 4.63 4.10 -2.36
C ASP A 77 4.40 2.83 -3.18
N PHE A 78 3.53 2.98 -4.19
CA PHE A 78 3.05 1.85 -4.98
C PHE A 78 4.16 1.18 -5.78
N GLU A 79 5.23 1.91 -6.13
CA GLU A 79 6.39 1.35 -6.82
C GLU A 79 7.13 0.33 -5.95
N LYS A 80 7.39 0.68 -4.68
CA LYS A 80 7.99 -0.28 -3.75
C LYS A 80 7.04 -1.43 -3.46
N ALA A 81 5.74 -1.16 -3.32
CA ALA A 81 4.75 -2.21 -3.13
C ALA A 81 4.78 -3.23 -4.29
N ILE A 82 4.81 -2.75 -5.54
CA ILE A 82 4.96 -3.58 -6.74
C ILE A 82 6.21 -4.44 -6.65
N GLY A 83 7.37 -3.86 -6.29
CA GLY A 83 8.62 -4.62 -6.18
C GLY A 83 8.53 -5.82 -5.24
N TYR A 84 7.96 -5.62 -4.03
CA TYR A 84 7.76 -6.71 -3.07
C TYR A 84 6.73 -7.73 -3.56
N PHE A 85 5.63 -7.29 -4.19
CA PHE A 85 4.60 -8.18 -4.71
C PHE A 85 5.10 -9.00 -5.90
N GLN A 86 5.83 -8.40 -6.83
CA GLN A 86 6.44 -9.09 -7.96
C GLN A 86 7.42 -10.17 -7.49
N GLN A 87 8.21 -9.89 -6.46
CA GLN A 87 9.10 -10.89 -5.86
C GLN A 87 8.34 -12.13 -5.37
N ILE A 88 7.15 -11.95 -4.79
CA ILE A 88 6.31 -13.07 -4.35
C ILE A 88 5.86 -13.90 -5.55
N ILE A 89 5.39 -13.28 -6.64
CA ILE A 89 4.87 -14.03 -7.79
C ILE A 89 6.01 -14.72 -8.55
N SER A 90 7.21 -14.14 -8.57
CA SER A 90 8.38 -14.73 -9.24
C SER A 90 9.00 -15.89 -8.46
N GLU A 91 9.10 -15.77 -7.14
CA GLU A 91 9.80 -16.76 -6.31
C GLU A 91 8.86 -17.76 -5.64
N PHE A 92 7.60 -17.37 -5.42
CA PHE A 92 6.60 -18.13 -4.66
C PHE A 92 5.22 -18.12 -5.35
N PRO A 93 5.13 -18.57 -6.62
CA PRO A 93 3.92 -18.46 -7.43
C PRO A 93 2.71 -19.24 -6.89
N ASP A 94 2.94 -20.21 -6.00
CA ASP A 94 1.94 -21.12 -5.45
C ASP A 94 1.57 -20.83 -3.98
N CYS A 95 1.98 -19.69 -3.43
CA CYS A 95 1.58 -19.32 -2.07
C CYS A 95 0.07 -19.03 -1.96
N ASP A 96 -0.50 -19.25 -0.77
CA ASP A 96 -1.96 -19.16 -0.51
C ASP A 96 -2.61 -17.81 -0.92
N PHE A 97 -1.81 -16.77 -1.02
CA PHE A 97 -2.25 -15.41 -1.38
C PHE A 97 -1.69 -14.92 -2.72
N ALA A 98 -1.14 -15.81 -3.56
CA ALA A 98 -0.65 -15.46 -4.89
C ALA A 98 -1.73 -14.83 -5.78
N GLU A 99 -2.99 -15.27 -5.65
CA GLU A 99 -4.15 -14.65 -6.30
C GLU A 99 -4.28 -13.18 -5.88
N LEU A 100 -4.30 -12.91 -4.58
CA LEU A 100 -4.43 -11.56 -4.04
C LEU A 100 -3.25 -10.69 -4.49
N VAL A 101 -2.02 -11.21 -4.45
CA VAL A 101 -0.82 -10.45 -4.85
C VAL A 101 -0.88 -10.05 -6.32
N GLN A 102 -1.35 -10.93 -7.21
CA GLN A 102 -1.52 -10.61 -8.63
C GLN A 102 -2.51 -9.44 -8.83
N PHE A 103 -3.62 -9.44 -8.10
CA PHE A 103 -4.56 -8.32 -8.10
C PHE A 103 -3.90 -7.02 -7.58
N MET A 104 -3.17 -7.11 -6.47
CA MET A 104 -2.53 -5.95 -5.84
C MET A 104 -1.50 -5.27 -6.76
N ILE A 105 -0.78 -6.02 -7.59
CA ILE A 105 0.14 -5.43 -8.59
C ILE A 105 -0.64 -4.58 -9.60
N GLY A 106 -1.75 -5.11 -10.13
CA GLY A 106 -2.61 -4.35 -11.04
C GLY A 106 -3.18 -3.09 -10.39
N ASP A 107 -3.64 -3.20 -9.14
CA ASP A 107 -4.18 -2.04 -8.39
C ASP A 107 -3.11 -0.99 -8.09
N CYS A 108 -1.88 -1.41 -7.76
CA CYS A 108 -0.75 -0.49 -7.65
C CYS A 108 -0.48 0.26 -8.96
N TYR A 109 -0.47 -0.42 -10.11
CA TYR A 109 -0.26 0.25 -11.40
C TYR A 109 -1.38 1.24 -11.71
N GLU A 110 -2.61 0.91 -11.38
CA GLU A 110 -3.74 1.81 -11.56
C GLU A 110 -3.63 3.05 -10.68
N ARG A 111 -3.26 2.90 -9.41
CA ARG A 111 -3.03 4.01 -8.48
C ARG A 111 -1.87 4.92 -8.90
N LEU A 112 -0.91 4.40 -9.66
CA LEU A 112 0.15 5.16 -10.31
C LEU A 112 -0.31 5.84 -11.61
N GLY A 113 -1.56 5.64 -12.05
CA GLY A 113 -2.08 6.13 -13.33
C GLY A 113 -1.55 5.37 -14.55
N ARG A 114 -0.86 4.24 -14.35
CA ARG A 114 -0.33 3.39 -15.42
C ARG A 114 -1.39 2.41 -15.88
N ILE A 115 -2.44 2.94 -16.50
CA ILE A 115 -3.66 2.20 -16.84
C ILE A 115 -3.36 1.01 -17.77
N GLU A 116 -2.47 1.17 -18.74
CA GLU A 116 -2.11 0.08 -19.66
C GLU A 116 -1.50 -1.13 -18.93
N LEU A 117 -0.59 -0.87 -17.98
CA LEU A 117 0.01 -1.92 -17.15
C LEU A 117 -1.01 -2.53 -16.20
N ALA A 118 -1.88 -1.72 -15.60
CA ALA A 118 -2.96 -2.22 -14.75
C ALA A 118 -3.88 -3.17 -15.53
N VAL A 119 -4.30 -2.78 -16.74
CA VAL A 119 -5.12 -3.61 -17.64
C VAL A 119 -4.40 -4.90 -17.99
N HIS A 120 -3.10 -4.86 -18.27
CA HIS A 120 -2.30 -6.06 -18.52
C HIS A 120 -2.34 -7.02 -17.32
N GLU A 121 -2.07 -6.53 -16.11
CA GLU A 121 -2.05 -7.37 -14.90
C GLU A 121 -3.44 -7.90 -14.52
N TYR A 122 -4.50 -7.13 -14.76
CA TYR A 122 -5.87 -7.59 -14.55
C TYR A 122 -6.28 -8.67 -15.55
N LYS A 123 -5.86 -8.56 -16.82
CA LYS A 123 -6.06 -9.64 -17.81
C LYS A 123 -5.31 -10.91 -17.39
N ASN A 124 -4.06 -10.77 -16.93
CA ASN A 124 -3.28 -11.89 -16.39
C ASN A 124 -3.98 -12.53 -15.17
N TYR A 125 -4.52 -11.72 -14.26
CA TYR A 125 -5.32 -12.21 -13.13
C TYR A 125 -6.51 -13.03 -13.61
N LEU A 126 -7.31 -12.51 -14.55
CA LEU A 126 -8.53 -13.19 -15.04
C LEU A 126 -8.21 -14.48 -15.78
N GLN A 127 -7.06 -14.54 -16.46
CA GLN A 127 -6.61 -15.75 -17.12
C GLN A 127 -6.17 -16.83 -16.11
N LYS A 128 -5.42 -16.44 -15.07
CA LYS A 128 -4.87 -17.37 -14.08
C LYS A 128 -5.90 -17.77 -13.01
N TYR A 129 -6.79 -16.85 -12.65
CA TYR A 129 -7.78 -16.98 -11.57
C TYR A 129 -9.18 -16.61 -12.06
N PRO A 130 -9.76 -17.34 -13.04
CA PRO A 130 -11.05 -17.00 -13.64
C PRO A 130 -12.22 -17.01 -12.63
N ASN A 131 -12.08 -17.76 -11.53
CA ASN A 131 -13.04 -17.81 -10.42
C ASN A 131 -12.49 -17.15 -9.14
N GLY A 132 -11.47 -16.31 -9.27
CA GLY A 132 -10.86 -15.59 -8.15
C GLY A 132 -11.82 -14.56 -7.54
N LYS A 133 -11.54 -14.15 -6.31
CA LYS A 133 -12.38 -13.21 -5.53
C LYS A 133 -12.62 -11.87 -6.24
N GLN A 134 -11.66 -11.43 -7.07
CA GLN A 134 -11.73 -10.17 -7.80
C GLN A 134 -12.15 -10.35 -9.27
N ALA A 135 -12.38 -11.59 -9.72
CA ALA A 135 -12.57 -11.87 -11.15
C ALA A 135 -13.80 -11.15 -11.73
N GLU A 136 -14.94 -11.21 -11.04
CA GLU A 136 -16.15 -10.53 -11.49
C GLU A 136 -15.93 -9.00 -11.57
N ASN A 137 -15.40 -8.40 -10.50
CA ASN A 137 -15.15 -6.96 -10.44
C ASN A 137 -14.19 -6.49 -11.54
N LEU A 138 -13.07 -7.20 -11.75
CA LEU A 138 -12.10 -6.88 -12.79
C LEU A 138 -12.69 -7.02 -14.18
N SER A 139 -13.53 -8.05 -14.42
CA SER A 139 -14.17 -8.24 -15.72
C SER A 139 -15.11 -7.09 -16.08
N GLU A 140 -15.85 -6.56 -15.10
CA GLU A 140 -16.69 -5.38 -15.28
C GLU A 140 -15.86 -4.13 -15.50
N LYS A 141 -14.77 -3.97 -14.73
CA LYS A 141 -13.88 -2.82 -14.80
C LYS A 141 -13.20 -2.72 -16.17
N LEU A 142 -12.70 -3.83 -16.69
CA LEU A 142 -12.06 -3.89 -18.00
C LEU A 142 -13.03 -3.54 -19.14
N LYS A 143 -14.27 -4.04 -19.09
CA LYS A 143 -15.31 -3.67 -20.07
C LYS A 143 -15.57 -2.16 -20.10
N LYS A 144 -15.57 -1.51 -18.94
CA LYS A 144 -15.76 -0.05 -18.85
C LYS A 144 -14.59 0.72 -19.44
N ILE A 145 -13.35 0.26 -19.21
CA ILE A 145 -12.14 0.89 -19.75
C ILE A 145 -12.10 0.72 -21.27
N GLU A 146 -12.35 -0.49 -21.78
CA GLU A 146 -12.31 -0.80 -23.23
C GLU A 146 -13.48 -0.17 -24.00
N GLY A 147 -14.62 0.06 -23.34
CA GLY A 147 -15.79 0.71 -23.92
C GLY A 147 -15.72 2.25 -23.96
N GLN A 148 -14.69 2.88 -23.38
CA GLN A 148 -14.46 4.32 -23.48
C GLN A 148 -13.54 4.60 -24.67
N PRO A 149 -14.05 5.16 -25.79
CA PRO A 149 -13.16 5.63 -26.85
C PRO A 149 -12.29 6.78 -26.33
N ALA A 150 -11.00 6.73 -26.68
CA ALA A 150 -10.01 7.76 -26.36
C ALA A 150 -10.30 9.11 -27.03
#